data_AF-A0A7K0NJ90-F1
#
_entry.id   AF-A0A7K0NJ90-F1
#
_cell.length_a   1.000
_cell.length_b   1.000
_cell.length_c   1.000
_cell.angle_alpha   90.00
_cell.angle_beta   90.00
_cell.angle_gamma   90.00
#
_symmetry.space_group_name_H-M   'P 1'
#
loop_
_entity.id
_entity.type
_entity.pdbx_description
1 polymer ?
#
loop_
_entity_poly.entity_id
_entity_poly.type
_entity_poly.pdbx_seq_one_letter_code
_entity_poly.pdbx_strand_id
1 'polypeptide(L)' 'NIDGTQGINQITSRILGDVVVKECWRGPSKLTIEFNESAPFHLLPVLETIESFYWKADFALVPGTILHDYLKAGI' A
#
# COMPACT_ATOMS: atom_id res chain seq x y z
N ASN A 1 5.21 8.48 21.52
CA ASN A 1 5.21 8.39 22.99
C ASN A 1 4.00 9.13 23.53
N ILE A 2 3.56 8.83 24.76
CA ILE A 2 2.40 9.48 25.37
C ILE A 2 2.59 11.00 25.57
N ASP A 3 3.84 11.47 25.52
CA ASP A 3 4.25 12.87 25.59
C ASP A 3 4.15 13.65 24.26
N GLY A 4 3.66 13.01 23.19
CA GLY A 4 3.56 13.62 21.85
C GLY A 4 4.82 13.52 20.98
N THR A 5 5.95 13.04 21.51
CA THR A 5 7.14 12.74 20.68
C THR A 5 6.94 11.47 19.85
N GLN A 6 7.73 11.29 18.78
CA GLN A 6 7.68 10.07 17.97
C GLN A 6 8.14 8.87 18.80
N GLY A 7 7.26 7.88 18.99
CA GLY A 7 7.61 6.64 19.70
C GLY A 7 8.03 5.49 18.76
N ILE A 8 7.52 5.50 17.53
CA ILE A 8 7.84 4.56 16.46
C ILE A 8 7.84 5.35 15.16
N ASN A 9 8.91 5.25 14.38
CA ASN A 9 8.99 5.80 13.03
C ASN A 9 9.79 4.83 12.16
N GLN A 10 9.10 3.87 11.54
CA GLN A 10 9.71 2.70 10.92
C GLN A 10 9.15 2.44 9.52
N ILE A 11 10.03 2.09 8.57
CA ILE A 11 9.64 1.44 7.33
C ILE A 11 9.54 -0.05 7.61
N THR A 12 8.39 -0.63 7.29
CA THR A 12 8.16 -2.07 7.42
C THR A 12 7.91 -2.69 6.07
N SER A 13 8.27 -3.97 5.94
CA SER A 13 7.99 -4.79 4.78
C SER A 13 7.20 -6.02 5.17
N ARG A 14 6.38 -6.49 4.24
CA ARG A 14 5.62 -7.73 4.38
C ARG A 14 5.45 -8.38 3.02
N ILE A 15 5.54 -9.70 3.02
CA ILE A 15 5.20 -10.55 1.89
C ILE A 15 3.88 -11.25 2.24
N LEU A 16 2.97 -11.40 1.29
CA LEU A 16 1.77 -12.23 1.51
C LEU A 16 2.17 -13.71 1.47
N GLY A 17 1.77 -14.48 2.49
CA GLY A 17 2.01 -15.92 2.55
C GLY A 17 0.96 -16.70 1.79
N ASP A 18 1.30 -17.92 1.36
CA ASP A 18 0.37 -18.91 0.80
C ASP A 18 -0.58 -18.34 -0.29
N VAL A 19 -0.04 -17.51 -1.18
CA VAL A 19 -0.83 -16.85 -2.23
C VAL A 19 -1.27 -17.87 -3.28
N VAL A 20 -2.58 -18.07 -3.42
CA VAL A 20 -3.19 -18.93 -4.44
C VAL A 20 -4.14 -18.09 -5.29
N VAL A 21 -3.74 -17.79 -6.52
CA VAL A 21 -4.58 -17.09 -7.49
C VAL A 21 -5.60 -18.06 -8.08
N LYS A 22 -6.89 -17.75 -7.93
CA LYS A 22 -8.01 -18.57 -8.42
C LYS A 22 -8.41 -18.18 -9.85
N GLU A 23 -8.33 -16.90 -10.14
CA GLU A 23 -8.74 -16.31 -11.42
C GLU A 23 -8.09 -14.95 -11.59
N CYS A 24 -7.80 -14.60 -12.84
CA CYS A 24 -7.21 -13.32 -13.23
C CYS A 24 -7.65 -12.97 -14.65
N TRP A 25 -8.16 -11.76 -14.82
CA TRP A 25 -8.59 -11.22 -16.10
C TRP A 25 -8.01 -9.85 -16.33
N ARG A 26 -7.59 -9.59 -17.57
CA ARG A 26 -7.14 -8.30 -18.05
C ARG A 26 -8.22 -7.68 -18.93
N GLY A 27 -8.44 -6.38 -18.80
CA GLY A 27 -9.41 -5.67 -19.63
C GLY A 27 -9.17 -4.16 -19.70
N PRO A 28 -9.94 -3.44 -20.52
CA PRO A 28 -9.95 -1.99 -20.50
C PRO A 28 -10.60 -1.48 -19.20
N SER A 29 -10.08 -0.39 -18.64
CA SER A 29 -10.69 0.30 -17.51
C SER A 29 -10.46 1.80 -17.59
N LYS A 30 -11.19 2.54 -16.75
CA LYS A 30 -11.06 3.99 -16.58
C LYS A 30 -11.09 4.31 -15.09
N LEU A 31 -10.14 5.10 -14.62
CA LEU A 31 -10.08 5.60 -13.25
C LEU A 31 -10.35 7.11 -13.23
N THR A 32 -11.11 7.56 -12.23
CA THR A 32 -11.32 8.97 -11.94
C THR A 32 -11.14 9.17 -10.44
N ILE A 33 -10.41 10.22 -10.07
CA ILE A 33 -10.17 10.60 -8.68
C ILE A 33 -10.78 11.98 -8.47
N GLU A 34 -11.64 12.08 -7.46
CA GLU A 34 -12.29 13.34 -7.09
C GLU A 34 -11.57 14.02 -5.93
N PHE A 35 -11.82 15.32 -5.77
CA PHE A 35 -11.28 16.08 -4.66
C PHE A 35 -11.81 15.58 -3.31
N ASN A 36 -10.90 15.46 -2.35
CA ASN A 36 -11.23 15.22 -0.95
C ASN A 36 -10.10 15.79 -0.07
N GLU A 37 -10.46 16.62 0.89
CA GLU A 37 -9.51 17.31 1.77
C GLU A 37 -8.82 16.35 2.75
N SER A 38 -9.56 15.42 3.35
CA SER A 38 -9.04 14.46 4.33
C SER A 38 -8.41 13.21 3.70
N ALA A 39 -8.66 12.98 2.40
CA ALA A 39 -8.10 11.88 1.62
C ALA A 39 -7.56 12.41 0.28
N PRO A 40 -6.37 13.05 0.27
CA PRO A 40 -5.91 13.89 -0.83
C PRO A 40 -5.33 13.10 -2.03
N PHE A 41 -6.00 12.01 -2.44
CA PHE A 41 -5.60 11.22 -3.61
C PHE A 41 -5.58 12.04 -4.91
N HIS A 42 -6.39 13.09 -5.00
CA HIS A 42 -6.43 14.00 -6.13
C HIS A 42 -5.09 14.73 -6.40
N LEU A 43 -4.16 14.74 -5.43
CA LEU A 43 -2.80 15.25 -5.62
C LEU A 43 -1.94 14.34 -6.51
N LEU A 44 -2.39 13.11 -6.78
CA LEU A 44 -1.80 12.19 -7.74
C LEU A 44 -2.74 12.06 -8.95
N PRO A 45 -2.66 12.97 -9.93
CA PRO A 45 -3.60 13.01 -11.03
C PRO A 45 -3.48 11.78 -11.94
N VAL A 46 -4.62 11.24 -12.36
CA VAL A 46 -4.68 10.17 -13.35
C VAL A 46 -4.36 10.76 -14.73
N LEU A 47 -3.17 10.48 -15.24
CA LEU A 47 -2.77 10.89 -16.59
C LEU A 47 -3.31 9.91 -17.64
N GLU A 48 -3.11 8.62 -17.40
CA GLU A 48 -3.59 7.53 -18.23
C GLU A 48 -3.75 6.25 -17.40
N THR A 49 -4.58 5.33 -17.88
CA THR A 49 -4.69 3.98 -17.32
C THR A 49 -3.88 3.02 -18.19
N ILE A 50 -2.77 2.49 -17.65
CA ILE A 50 -1.81 1.68 -18.42
C ILE A 50 -2.25 0.22 -18.51
N GLU A 51 -2.58 -0.40 -17.37
CA GLU A 51 -3.06 -1.78 -17.29
C GLU A 51 -4.14 -1.93 -16.24
N SER A 52 -5.01 -2.93 -16.41
CA SER A 52 -6.03 -3.25 -15.41
C SER A 52 -6.25 -4.75 -15.31
N PHE A 53 -6.41 -5.20 -14.07
CA PHE A 53 -6.62 -6.60 -13.73
C PHE A 53 -7.78 -6.71 -12.73
N TYR A 54 -8.66 -7.67 -12.97
CA TYR A 54 -9.54 -8.23 -11.95
C TYR A 54 -8.98 -9.60 -11.57
N TRP A 55 -8.82 -9.88 -10.28
CA TRP A 55 -8.27 -11.14 -9.80
C TRP A 55 -8.88 -11.51 -8.46
N LYS A 56 -8.92 -12.81 -8.19
CA LYS A 56 -9.38 -13.39 -6.93
C LYS A 56 -8.34 -14.38 -6.45
N ALA A 57 -7.97 -14.29 -5.18
CA ALA A 57 -6.94 -15.13 -4.59
C ALA A 57 -7.26 -15.42 -3.12
N ASP A 58 -6.73 -16.54 -2.63
CA ASP A 58 -6.52 -16.76 -1.19
C ASP A 58 -5.09 -16.35 -0.85
N PHE A 59 -4.89 -15.78 0.34
CA PHE A 59 -3.56 -15.49 0.86
C PHE A 59 -3.61 -15.36 2.39
N ALA A 60 -2.47 -15.55 3.03
CA ALA A 60 -2.26 -15.32 4.45
C ALA A 60 -1.53 -13.99 4.70
N LEU A 61 -2.02 -13.22 5.67
CA LEU A 61 -1.33 -12.03 6.16
C LEU A 61 -0.34 -12.42 7.26
N VAL A 62 0.90 -12.71 6.88
CA VAL A 62 1.97 -13.13 7.79
C VAL A 62 2.65 -11.93 8.49
N PRO A 63 3.39 -12.13 9.58
CA PRO A 63 4.17 -11.07 10.21
C PRO A 63 5.12 -10.37 9.23
N GLY A 64 5.31 -9.07 9.44
CA GLY A 64 6.25 -8.27 8.65
C GLY A 64 7.61 -8.14 9.34
N THR A 65 8.55 -7.47 8.68
CA THR A 65 9.86 -7.10 9.20
C THR A 65 10.04 -5.59 9.17
N ILE A 66 10.89 -5.07 10.07
CA ILE A 66 11.32 -3.67 10.04
C ILE A 66 12.50 -3.59 9.06
N LEU A 67 12.36 -2.77 8.01
CA LEU A 67 13.44 -2.49 7.07
C LEU A 67 14.33 -1.34 7.54
N HIS A 68 13.73 -0.33 8.16
CA HIS A 68 14.44 0.85 8.63
C HIS A 68 13.72 1.44 9.85
N ASP A 69 14.50 1.90 10.83
CA ASP A 69 14.01 2.58 12.02
C ASP A 69 14.67 3.96 12.11
N TYR A 70 13.89 4.99 11.76
CA TYR A 70 14.35 6.38 11.72
C TYR A 70 14.76 6.92 13.09
N LEU A 71 14.28 6.31 14.19
CA LEU A 71 14.65 6.73 15.54
C LEU A 71 15.96 6.09 16.02
N LYS A 72 16.44 5.04 15.35
CA LYS A 72 17.74 4.39 15.63
C LYS A 72 18.83 4.77 14.65
N ALA A 73 18.46 5.11 13.41
CA ALA A 73 19.39 5.48 12.36
C ALA A 73 19.86 6.95 12.45
N GLY A 74 19.27 7.75 13.33
CA GLY A 74 19.72 9.10 13.64
C GLY A 74 20.80 9.13 14.73
N ILE A 75 22.07 9.22 14.31
CA ILE A 75 23.14 9.92 15.03
C ILE A 75 23.70 10.95 14.06
#